data_AF-A0A1Q7Y6E8-F1
#
_entry.id   AF-A0A1Q7Y6E8-F1
#
_cell.length_a   1.000
_cell.length_b   1.000
_cell.length_c   1.000
_cell.angle_alpha   90.00
_cell.angle_beta   90.00
_cell.angle_gamma   90.00
#
_symmetry.space_group_name_H-M   'P 1'
#
loop_
_entity.id
_entity.type
_entity.pdbx_description
1 polymer ?
#
loop_
_entity_poly.entity_id
_entity_poly.type
_entity_poly.pdbx_seq_one_letter_code
_entity_poly.pdbx_strand_id
1 'polypeptide(L)'
;MGKHSTKGHIVLKRDRKLEGVYRAMPPQSSLEEHLAKFKEMYPEDWQSLVYRYKEHERQAPAGQPHPRPEPTQHLLNMVKNYYRKTNKVVARSKREAQSEVVTEHPQPEAVTEHP
;
A
#
# COMPACT_ATOMS: atom_id res chain seq x y z
N MET A 1 21.51 12.31 -26.62
CA MET A 1 20.92 12.41 -25.26
C MET A 1 19.56 11.74 -25.27
N GLY A 2 19.49 10.46 -24.90
CA GLY A 2 18.22 9.76 -24.74
C GLY A 2 17.53 10.36 -23.53
N LYS A 3 16.51 11.19 -23.77
CA LYS A 3 15.67 11.73 -22.72
C LYS A 3 15.08 10.51 -22.02
N HIS A 4 15.51 10.21 -20.81
CA HIS A 4 14.74 9.34 -19.94
C HIS A 4 13.42 10.09 -19.80
N SER A 5 12.41 9.70 -20.58
CA SER A 5 11.05 10.10 -20.27
C SER A 5 10.93 9.69 -18.81
N THR A 6 10.79 10.66 -17.91
CA THR A 6 10.22 10.39 -16.61
C THR A 6 8.91 9.71 -16.99
N LYS A 7 8.90 8.37 -16.93
CA LYS A 7 7.70 7.56 -17.08
C LYS A 7 6.92 7.91 -15.83
N GLY A 8 6.31 9.09 -15.91
CA GLY A 8 6.02 9.93 -14.77
C GLY A 8 5.09 9.15 -13.90
N HIS A 9 5.43 9.01 -12.63
CA HIS A 9 4.48 8.53 -11.65
C HIS A 9 3.21 9.37 -11.82
N ILE A 10 2.14 8.75 -12.34
CA ILE A 10 0.87 9.41 -12.62
C ILE A 10 0.30 10.00 -11.31
N VAL A 11 0.58 9.33 -10.20
CA VAL A 11 0.28 9.78 -8.85
C VAL A 11 1.59 10.17 -8.16
N LEU A 12 1.82 11.46 -7.99
CA LEU A 12 2.98 11.99 -7.26
C LEU A 12 2.85 11.67 -5.77
N LYS A 13 3.97 11.30 -5.12
CA LYS A 13 4.01 10.94 -3.69
C LYS A 13 2.96 9.87 -3.32
N ARG A 14 2.76 8.90 -4.21
CA ARG A 14 1.77 7.81 -4.09
C ARG A 14 1.69 7.21 -2.69
N ASP A 15 2.81 6.79 -2.12
CA ASP A 15 2.82 6.08 -0.84
C ASP A 15 2.32 6.99 0.30
N ARG A 16 2.66 8.28 0.29
CA ARG A 16 2.16 9.26 1.27
C ARG A 16 0.64 9.48 1.12
N LYS A 17 0.13 9.50 -0.12
CA LYS A 17 -1.30 9.64 -0.38
C LYS A 17 -2.07 8.41 0.09
N LEU A 18 -1.56 7.21 -0.19
CA LEU A 18 -2.14 5.94 0.27
C LEU A 18 -2.06 5.81 1.80
N GLU A 19 -1.00 6.29 2.44
CA GLU A 19 -0.92 6.39 3.90
C GLU A 19 -2.02 7.32 4.45
N GLY A 20 -2.22 8.48 3.83
CA GLY A 20 -3.29 9.40 4.22
C GLY A 20 -4.67 8.76 4.15
N VAL A 21 -4.96 8.00 3.08
CA VAL A 21 -6.21 7.23 2.96
C VAL A 21 -6.31 6.15 4.03
N TYR A 22 -5.22 5.41 4.28
CA TYR A 22 -5.19 4.36 5.29
C TYR A 22 -5.47 4.91 6.70
N ARG A 23 -4.89 6.06 7.04
CA ARG A 23 -5.10 6.72 8.35
C ARG A 23 -6.50 7.34 8.49
N ALA A 24 -7.13 7.71 7.39
CA ALA A 24 -8.44 8.33 7.37
C ALA A 24 -9.60 7.32 7.43
N MET A 25 -9.31 6.02 7.34
CA MET A 25 -10.32 4.95 7.27
C MET A 25 -10.18 3.97 8.46
N PRO A 26 -11.28 3.36 8.91
CA PRO A 26 -11.24 2.30 9.90
C PRO A 26 -10.37 1.10 9.47
N PRO A 27 -9.68 0.41 10.40
CA PRO A 27 -8.81 -0.73 10.09
C PRO A 27 -9.51 -1.92 9.40
N GLN A 28 -10.84 -1.99 9.46
CA GLN A 28 -11.65 -3.07 8.87
C GLN A 28 -12.30 -2.69 7.53
N SER A 29 -12.02 -1.50 6.99
CA SER A 29 -12.57 -1.09 5.70
C SER A 29 -12.06 -1.96 4.55
N SER A 30 -12.94 -2.23 3.60
CA SER A 30 -12.68 -2.99 2.39
C SER A 30 -11.78 -2.21 1.41
N LEU A 31 -11.15 -2.92 0.46
CA LEU A 31 -10.34 -2.26 -0.57
C LEU A 31 -11.14 -1.27 -1.43
N GLU A 32 -12.43 -1.55 -1.67
CA GLU A 32 -13.32 -0.70 -2.45
C GLU A 32 -13.62 0.62 -1.73
N GLU A 33 -13.85 0.57 -0.42
CA GLU A 33 -14.04 1.78 0.40
C GLU A 33 -12.79 2.66 0.40
N HIS A 34 -11.60 2.06 0.49
CA HIS A 34 -10.34 2.81 0.37
C HIS A 34 -10.16 3.42 -1.02
N LEU A 35 -10.64 2.75 -2.06
CA LEU A 35 -10.59 3.24 -3.43
C LEU A 35 -11.52 4.45 -3.61
N ALA A 36 -12.73 4.37 -3.05
CA ALA A 36 -13.67 5.50 -3.00
C ALA A 36 -13.07 6.68 -2.20
N LYS A 37 -12.49 6.41 -1.04
CA LYS A 37 -11.85 7.44 -0.22
C LYS A 37 -10.67 8.10 -0.91
N PHE A 38 -9.87 7.35 -1.67
CA PHE A 38 -8.80 7.93 -2.48
C PHE A 38 -9.34 8.90 -3.53
N LYS A 39 -10.44 8.56 -4.21
CA LYS A 39 -11.07 9.44 -5.21
C LYS A 39 -11.63 10.72 -4.57
N GLU A 40 -12.15 10.61 -3.36
CA GLU A 40 -12.66 11.75 -2.57
C GLU A 40 -11.51 12.68 -2.12
N MET A 41 -10.43 12.12 -1.58
CA MET A 41 -9.31 12.92 -1.06
C MET A 41 -8.37 13.46 -2.14
N TYR A 42 -8.25 12.75 -3.27
CA TYR A 42 -7.30 13.07 -4.34
C TYR A 42 -7.97 13.00 -5.72
N PRO A 43 -8.98 13.84 -5.99
CA PRO A 43 -9.72 13.82 -7.25
C PRO A 43 -8.83 14.16 -8.45
N GLU A 44 -7.83 15.02 -8.28
CA GLU A 44 -6.88 15.42 -9.34
C GLU A 44 -5.97 14.25 -9.78
N ASP A 45 -5.48 13.45 -8.84
CA ASP A 45 -4.70 12.24 -9.17
C ASP A 45 -5.56 11.18 -9.85
N TRP A 46 -6.82 11.06 -9.42
CA TRP A 46 -7.79 10.18 -10.08
C TRP A 46 -8.05 10.64 -11.52
N GLN A 47 -8.29 11.93 -11.74
CA GLN A 47 -8.46 12.49 -13.07
C GLN A 47 -7.22 12.31 -13.94
N SER A 48 -6.02 12.47 -13.37
CA SER A 48 -4.76 12.24 -14.07
C SER A 48 -4.61 10.78 -14.53
N LEU A 49 -5.03 9.82 -13.69
CA LEU A 49 -5.10 8.40 -14.05
C LEU A 49 -6.05 8.13 -15.22
N VAL A 50 -7.26 8.67 -15.14
CA VAL A 50 -8.26 8.52 -16.21
C VAL A 50 -7.80 9.20 -17.50
N TYR A 51 -7.20 10.39 -17.41
CA TYR A 51 -6.69 11.13 -18.56
C TYR A 51 -5.60 10.34 -19.29
N ARG A 52 -4.62 9.82 -18.55
CA ARG A 52 -3.53 9.01 -19.12
C ARG A 52 -4.07 7.75 -19.77
N TYR A 53 -5.03 7.08 -19.16
CA TYR A 53 -5.66 5.91 -19.75
C TYR A 53 -6.30 6.25 -21.11
N LYS A 54 -7.14 7.29 -21.16
CA LYS A 54 -7.78 7.75 -22.40
C LYS A 54 -6.78 8.21 -23.46
N GLU A 55 -5.70 8.88 -23.05
CA GLU A 55 -4.61 9.28 -23.95
C GLU A 55 -3.98 8.05 -24.61
N HIS A 56 -3.74 6.98 -23.85
CA HIS A 56 -3.25 5.71 -24.40
C HIS A 56 -4.28 5.00 -25.26
N GLU A 57 -5.58 5.08 -24.96
CA GLU A 57 -6.63 4.50 -25.80
C GLU A 57 -6.67 5.19 -27.17
N ARG A 58 -6.55 6.52 -27.21
CA ARG A 58 -6.51 7.29 -28.45
C ARG A 58 -5.29 6.98 -29.31
N GLN A 59 -4.17 6.61 -28.68
CA GLN A 59 -2.92 6.28 -29.36
C GLN A 59 -2.82 4.79 -29.71
N ALA A 60 -3.68 3.93 -29.15
CA ALA A 60 -3.67 2.52 -29.41
C ALA A 60 -4.16 2.24 -30.85
N PRO A 61 -3.46 1.37 -31.61
CA PRO A 61 -3.96 0.92 -32.89
C PRO A 61 -5.33 0.24 -32.73
N ALA A 62 -6.25 0.50 -33.66
CA ALA A 62 -7.56 -0.13 -33.67
C ALA A 62 -7.41 -1.67 -33.67
N GLY A 63 -8.07 -2.34 -32.71
CA GLY A 63 -8.06 -3.79 -32.58
C GLY A 63 -6.99 -4.38 -31.64
N GLN A 64 -6.12 -3.56 -31.03
CA GLN A 64 -5.19 -4.02 -29.99
C GLN A 64 -5.79 -3.84 -28.59
N PRO A 65 -5.68 -4.84 -27.69
CA PRO A 65 -6.09 -4.68 -26.30
C PRO A 65 -5.23 -3.62 -25.61
N HIS A 66 -5.83 -2.86 -24.69
CA HIS A 66 -5.10 -1.82 -23.99
C HIS A 66 -3.94 -2.44 -23.19
N PRO A 67 -2.69 -1.94 -23.32
CA PRO A 67 -1.53 -2.54 -22.64
C PRO A 67 -1.52 -2.28 -21.12
N ARG A 68 -2.47 -1.49 -20.62
CA ARG A 68 -2.61 -1.14 -19.21
C ARG A 68 -3.98 -1.52 -18.66
N PRO A 69 -4.07 -1.82 -17.35
CA PRO A 69 -5.36 -2.02 -16.71
C PRO A 69 -6.17 -0.72 -16.69
N GLU A 70 -7.49 -0.86 -16.70
CA GLU A 70 -8.46 0.20 -16.42
C GLU A 70 -8.03 1.09 -15.23
N PRO A 71 -8.34 2.39 -15.22
CA PRO A 71 -7.91 3.32 -14.15
C PRO A 71 -8.29 2.83 -12.74
N THR A 72 -9.49 2.28 -12.60
CA THR A 72 -9.98 1.70 -11.35
C THR A 72 -9.13 0.50 -10.93
N GLN A 73 -8.85 -0.42 -11.85
CA GLN A 73 -8.02 -1.60 -11.57
C GLN A 73 -6.57 -1.20 -11.27
N HIS A 74 -6.05 -0.17 -11.93
CA HIS A 74 -4.74 0.38 -11.62
C HIS A 74 -4.68 0.90 -10.18
N LEU A 75 -5.67 1.71 -9.78
CA LEU A 75 -5.77 2.23 -8.42
C LEU A 75 -5.92 1.10 -7.39
N LEU A 76 -6.77 0.11 -7.67
CA LEU A 76 -6.94 -1.07 -6.81
C LEU A 76 -5.62 -1.82 -6.60
N ASN A 77 -4.84 -2.02 -7.66
CA ASN A 77 -3.53 -2.65 -7.59
C ASN A 77 -2.54 -1.84 -6.72
N MET A 78 -2.59 -0.51 -6.82
CA MET A 78 -1.76 0.36 -5.96
C MET A 78 -2.13 0.22 -4.49
N VAL A 79 -3.42 0.31 -4.15
CA VAL A 79 -3.92 0.14 -2.78
C VAL A 79 -3.52 -1.25 -2.25
N LYS A 80 -3.85 -2.32 -2.99
CA LYS A 80 -3.53 -3.69 -2.60
C LYS A 80 -2.03 -3.90 -2.34
N ASN A 81 -1.16 -3.36 -3.19
CA ASN A 81 0.28 -3.48 -3.01
C ASN A 81 0.80 -2.71 -1.79
N TYR A 82 0.27 -1.52 -1.52
CA TYR A 82 0.62 -0.74 -0.33
C TYR A 82 0.22 -1.49 0.94
N TYR A 83 -1.01 -1.99 1.02
CA TYR A 83 -1.54 -2.66 2.22
C TYR A 83 -0.82 -3.98 2.47
N ARG A 84 -0.48 -4.72 1.42
CA ARG A 84 0.34 -5.93 1.55
C ARG A 84 1.70 -5.63 2.19
N LYS A 85 2.33 -4.51 1.82
CA LYS A 85 3.62 -4.10 2.41
C LYS A 85 3.43 -3.67 3.86
N THR A 86 2.44 -2.83 4.14
CA THR A 86 2.16 -2.32 5.50
C THR A 86 1.81 -3.46 6.46
N ASN A 87 0.91 -4.37 6.07
CA ASN A 87 0.53 -5.50 6.91
C ASN A 87 1.68 -6.47 7.15
N LYS A 88 2.58 -6.66 6.18
CA LYS A 88 3.80 -7.47 6.36
C LYS A 88 4.74 -6.87 7.41
N VAL A 89 4.87 -5.54 7.45
CA VAL A 89 5.68 -4.84 8.45
C VAL A 89 5.06 -5.00 9.84
N VAL A 90 3.76 -4.74 9.97
CA VAL A 90 3.04 -4.90 11.25
C VAL A 90 3.13 -6.34 11.76
N ALA A 91 2.94 -7.33 10.89
CA ALA A 91 3.05 -8.73 11.25
C ALA A 91 4.47 -9.14 11.70
N ARG A 92 5.51 -8.54 11.11
CA ARG A 92 6.90 -8.77 11.51
C ARG A 92 7.21 -8.15 12.87
N SER A 93 6.85 -6.88 13.08
CA SER A 93 7.04 -6.21 14.37
C SER A 93 6.30 -6.89 15.51
N LYS A 94 5.11 -7.47 15.25
CA LYS A 94 4.36 -8.24 16.26
C LYS A 94 5.09 -9.54 16.67
N ARG A 95 5.85 -10.17 15.76
CA ARG A 95 6.66 -11.35 16.09
C ARG A 95 7.93 -10.98 16.84
N GLU A 96 8.60 -9.91 16.44
CA GLU A 96 9.82 -9.42 17.11
C GLU A 96 9.51 -9.01 18.56
N ALA A 97 8.42 -8.27 18.78
CA ALA A 97 7.96 -7.91 20.13
C ALA A 97 7.60 -9.13 21.00
N GLN A 98 7.04 -10.21 20.43
CA GLN A 98 6.74 -11.44 21.17
C GLN A 98 7.99 -12.31 21.43
N SER A 99 9.06 -12.12 20.66
CA SER A 99 10.30 -12.89 20.82
C SER A 99 11.19 -12.30 21.93
N GLU A 100 11.18 -10.98 22.11
CA GLU A 100 11.92 -10.32 23.21
C GLU A 100 11.32 -10.62 24.60
N VAL A 101 10.00 -10.82 24.71
CA VAL A 101 9.36 -11.14 26.00
C VAL A 101 9.69 -12.57 26.48
N VAL A 102 10.08 -13.47 25.58
CA VAL A 102 10.49 -14.86 25.92
C VAL A 102 12.02 -14.96 26.06
N THR A 103 12.68 -13.99 26.72
CA THR A 103 14.08 -14.18 27.15
C THR A 103 14.36 -13.68 28.57
N GLU A 104 13.33 -13.31 29.34
CA GLU A 104 13.48 -13.06 30.77
C GLU A 104 13.12 -14.34 31.54
N HIS A 105 14.07 -15.27 31.61
CA HIS A 105 14.00 -16.43 32.50
C HIS A 105 14.45 -15.96 33.89
N PRO A 106 13.58 -15.89 34.92
CA PRO A 106 14.06 -15.68 36.27
C PRO A 106 14.74 -16.98 36.71
N GLN A 107 16.05 -16.91 37.01
CA GLN A 107 16.73 -18.02 37.67
C GLN A 107 16.02 -18.33 38.99
N PRO A 108 15.67 -19.59 39.29
CA PRO A 108 15.14 -19.94 40.59
C PRO A 108 16.29 -19.89 41.61
N GLU A 109 16.21 -18.95 42.55
CA GLU A 109 17.09 -18.91 43.72
C GLU A 109 16.83 -20.19 44.54
N ALA A 110 17.81 -21.09 44.55
CA ALA A 110 17.77 -22.30 45.34
C ALA A 110 17.87 -21.93 46.83
N VAL A 111 16.72 -21.91 47.50
CA VAL A 111 16.63 -21.90 48.97
C VAL A 111 17.12 -23.26 49.46
N THR A 112 18.36 -23.29 49.95
CA THR A 112 18.87 -24.42 50.74
C THR A 112 18.63 -24.09 52.21
N GLU A 113 17.50 -24.54 52.73
CA GLU A 113 17.28 -24.72 54.17
C GLU A 113 17.98 -26.02 54.57
N HIS A 114 18.84 -25.98 55.59
CA HIS A 114 19.37 -27.17 56.24
C HIS A 114 19.30 -27.01 57.76
N PRO A 115 19.04 -28.12 58.50
CA PRO A 115 18.56 -28.15 59.88
C PRO A 115 19.61 -27.84 60.96
#